data_AF-U5MM14-F1
#
_entry.id   AF-U5MM14-F1
#
_cell.length_a   1.000
_cell.length_b   1.000
_cell.length_c   1.000
_cell.angle_alpha   90.00
_cell.angle_beta   90.00
_cell.angle_gamma   90.00
#
_symmetry.space_group_name_H-M   'P 1'
#
loop_
_entity.id
_entity.type
_entity.pdbx_description
1 polymer ?
#
loop_
_entity_poly.entity_id
_entity_poly.type
_entity_poly.pdbx_seq_one_letter_code
_entity_poly.pdbx_strand_id
1 'polypeptide(L)'
;MSFIEKICPKHVEGFIETIDNGDKYKIDDFNEFDKYTFPYEIKCSCTNKIFKIYTDEHPSVVAECSRCGKKIIVYDLKYYPAATKIKKEFPLKEYVSRNGDELFNICVVYEYSDEFEYEDDVEFDKNDISWCTVYGYGIKSKKVFEIISDETT
;
A
#
# COMPACT_ATOMS: atom_id res chain seq x y z
N MET A 1 25.63 -9.56 2.56
CA MET A 1 24.33 -9.08 2.05
C MET A 1 23.92 -7.94 2.94
N SER A 2 24.06 -6.69 2.49
CA SER A 2 23.51 -5.55 3.21
C SER A 2 21.99 -5.68 3.17
N PHE A 3 21.36 -5.87 4.33
CA PHE A 3 19.93 -5.65 4.45
C PHE A 3 19.71 -4.16 4.20
N ILE A 4 19.23 -3.80 3.00
CA ILE A 4 18.63 -2.48 2.82
C ILE A 4 17.37 -2.53 3.68
N GLU A 5 17.35 -1.74 4.75
CA GLU A 5 16.17 -1.59 5.59
C GLU A 5 15.04 -1.06 4.71
N LYS A 6 13.87 -1.72 4.75
CA LYS A 6 12.71 -1.29 3.97
C LYS A 6 12.01 -0.18 4.73
N ILE A 7 11.83 0.96 4.09
CA ILE A 7 11.16 2.11 4.67
C ILE A 7 9.65 1.95 4.42
N CYS A 8 8.98 1.31 5.37
CA CYS A 8 7.55 0.99 5.30
C CYS A 8 6.95 0.86 6.70
N PRO A 9 5.61 0.97 6.83
CA PRO A 9 4.93 0.72 8.09
C PRO A 9 5.18 -0.69 8.65
N LYS A 10 5.34 -0.81 9.97
CA LYS A 10 5.67 -2.08 10.63
C LYS A 10 4.69 -3.22 10.32
N HIS A 11 3.41 -2.90 10.13
CA HIS A 11 2.37 -3.90 9.91
C HIS A 11 2.46 -4.58 8.53
N VAL A 12 3.12 -3.95 7.55
CA VAL A 12 3.25 -4.45 6.16
C VAL A 12 4.62 -5.04 5.86
N GLU A 13 5.64 -4.76 6.67
CA GLU A 13 7.07 -5.09 6.43
C GLU A 13 7.33 -6.55 6.03
N GLY A 14 6.61 -7.50 6.63
CA GLY A 14 6.72 -8.93 6.33
C GLY A 14 6.01 -9.40 5.06
N PHE A 15 5.30 -8.49 4.38
CA PHE A 15 4.44 -8.77 3.23
C PHE A 15 4.81 -7.97 1.99
N ILE A 16 5.93 -7.26 2.00
CA ILE A 16 6.38 -6.44 0.87
C ILE A 16 7.63 -6.99 0.21
N GLU A 17 7.81 -6.70 -1.06
CA GLU A 17 9.07 -6.82 -1.78
C GLU A 17 9.28 -5.65 -2.74
N THR A 18 10.53 -5.38 -3.07
CA THR A 18 10.89 -4.32 -4.02
C THR A 18 10.35 -4.65 -5.39
N ILE A 19 9.88 -3.62 -6.08
CA ILE A 19 9.44 -3.71 -7.47
C ILE A 19 10.66 -3.91 -8.39
N ASP A 20 10.53 -4.76 -9.41
CA ASP A 20 11.59 -5.05 -10.39
C ASP A 20 11.48 -4.14 -11.62
N ASN A 21 12.60 -3.69 -12.19
CA ASN A 21 12.73 -2.64 -13.22
C ASN A 21 12.23 -3.03 -14.63
N GLY A 22 11.36 -4.03 -14.76
CA GLY A 22 10.64 -4.41 -15.98
C GLY A 22 9.13 -4.12 -15.91
N ASP A 23 8.75 -3.15 -15.08
CA ASP A 23 7.59 -3.27 -14.22
C ASP A 23 6.22 -3.22 -14.93
N LYS A 24 5.28 -4.06 -14.46
CA LYS A 24 3.90 -4.18 -14.95
C LYS A 24 3.02 -2.99 -14.57
N TYR A 25 3.45 -2.23 -13.57
CA TYR A 25 2.68 -1.10 -13.08
C TYR A 25 2.86 0.13 -13.97
N LYS A 26 4.03 0.34 -14.61
CA LYS A 26 4.33 1.48 -15.52
C LYS A 26 3.55 2.76 -15.15
N ILE A 27 3.55 3.09 -13.87
CA ILE A 27 2.86 4.27 -13.37
C ILE A 27 3.79 5.39 -13.74
N ASP A 28 3.31 6.30 -14.60
CA ASP A 28 4.12 7.38 -15.15
C ASP A 28 4.78 8.21 -14.03
N ASP A 29 4.20 8.21 -12.82
CA ASP A 29 4.71 8.86 -11.60
C ASP A 29 5.89 8.16 -10.90
N PHE A 30 6.22 6.89 -11.20
CA PHE A 30 7.34 6.20 -10.50
C PHE A 30 8.70 6.89 -10.69
N ASN A 31 8.88 7.63 -11.80
CA ASN A 31 10.13 8.33 -12.09
C ASN A 31 10.19 9.75 -11.46
N GLU A 32 9.09 10.22 -10.87
CA GLU A 32 8.98 11.51 -10.17
C GLU A 32 9.00 11.35 -8.65
N PHE A 33 8.99 10.11 -8.15
CA PHE A 33 9.12 9.80 -6.74
C PHE A 33 10.40 10.41 -6.17
N ASP A 34 10.18 11.28 -5.19
CA ASP A 34 11.24 11.93 -4.45
C ASP A 34 11.99 10.91 -3.58
N LYS A 35 13.00 11.38 -2.84
CA LYS A 35 13.79 10.52 -1.95
C LYS A 35 13.00 9.91 -0.78
N TYR A 36 11.74 10.28 -0.59
CA TYR A 36 10.87 9.83 0.51
C TYR A 36 9.68 9.00 0.05
N THR A 37 9.64 8.66 -1.23
CA THR A 37 8.57 7.85 -1.79
C THR A 37 9.04 6.42 -2.04
N PHE A 38 8.39 5.46 -1.40
CA PHE A 38 8.83 4.07 -1.36
C PHE A 38 7.76 3.11 -1.89
N PRO A 39 7.95 2.60 -3.12
CA PRO A 39 7.01 1.65 -3.71
C PRO A 39 7.38 0.19 -3.46
N TYR A 40 6.35 -0.63 -3.21
CA TYR A 40 6.49 -2.06 -2.94
C TYR A 40 5.39 -2.90 -3.57
N GLU A 41 5.72 -4.12 -3.98
CA GLU A 41 4.73 -5.14 -4.33
C GLU A 41 4.33 -5.95 -3.08
N ILE A 42 3.02 -6.19 -2.91
CA ILE A 42 2.51 -7.05 -1.84
C ILE A 42 2.66 -8.53 -2.21
N LYS A 43 3.12 -9.30 -1.23
CA LYS A 43 3.34 -10.75 -1.31
C LYS A 43 2.92 -11.42 -0.02
N CYS A 44 2.15 -12.49 -0.16
CA CYS A 44 1.73 -13.29 0.97
C CYS A 44 2.88 -14.12 1.52
N SER A 45 2.82 -14.50 2.79
CA SER A 45 3.76 -15.43 3.41
C SER A 45 3.77 -16.82 2.73
N CYS A 46 2.71 -17.19 1.99
CA CYS A 46 2.68 -18.39 1.14
C CYS A 46 3.27 -18.17 -0.27
N THR A 47 4.00 -17.07 -0.45
CA THR A 47 4.65 -16.56 -1.67
C THR A 47 3.73 -16.14 -2.81
N ASN A 48 2.42 -16.33 -2.68
CA ASN A 48 1.43 -15.87 -3.65
C ASN A 48 1.36 -14.34 -3.69
N LYS A 49 1.18 -13.77 -4.89
CA LYS A 49 1.06 -12.33 -5.12
C LYS A 49 -0.29 -11.90 -5.70
N ILE A 50 -1.25 -12.82 -5.77
CA ILE A 50 -2.58 -12.56 -6.33
C ILE A 50 -3.58 -12.45 -5.19
N PHE A 51 -4.35 -11.36 -5.19
CA PHE A 51 -5.22 -11.02 -4.07
C PHE A 51 -6.61 -10.60 -4.56
N LYS A 52 -7.61 -10.92 -3.75
CA LYS A 52 -8.88 -10.19 -3.70
C LYS A 52 -8.66 -8.96 -2.84
N ILE A 53 -9.31 -7.85 -3.18
CA ILE A 53 -9.12 -6.59 -2.48
C ILE A 53 -10.43 -6.23 -1.81
N TYR A 54 -10.35 -5.73 -0.58
CA TYR A 54 -11.48 -5.20 0.17
C TYR A 54 -11.18 -3.78 0.61
N THR A 55 -12.16 -2.89 0.45
CA THR A 55 -12.09 -1.51 0.90
C THR A 55 -13.34 -1.12 1.69
N ASP A 56 -13.29 -0.01 2.39
CA ASP A 56 -14.42 0.55 3.11
C ASP A 56 -14.48 2.09 2.95
N GLU A 57 -15.40 2.73 3.67
CA GLU A 57 -15.59 4.19 3.63
C GLU A 57 -14.63 4.93 4.57
N HIS A 58 -13.79 4.22 5.33
CA HIS A 58 -12.76 4.80 6.19
C HIS A 58 -11.41 4.27 5.76
N PRO A 59 -10.77 4.99 4.84
CA PRO A 59 -9.91 4.45 3.81
C PRO A 59 -9.00 3.35 4.34
N SER A 60 -9.43 2.12 4.06
CA SER A 60 -8.73 0.89 4.39
C SER A 60 -8.64 0.03 3.14
N VAL A 61 -7.52 -0.66 2.99
CA VAL A 61 -7.27 -1.63 1.93
C VAL A 61 -6.78 -2.92 2.57
N VAL A 62 -7.60 -3.96 2.44
CA VAL A 62 -7.29 -5.31 2.89
C VAL A 62 -7.13 -6.23 1.69
N ALA A 63 -5.96 -6.87 1.60
CA ALA A 63 -5.63 -7.83 0.56
C ALA A 63 -5.82 -9.26 1.09
N GLU A 64 -6.75 -10.02 0.51
CA GLU A 64 -6.93 -11.43 0.81
C GLU A 64 -6.23 -12.31 -0.23
N CYS A 65 -5.28 -13.11 0.22
CA CYS A 65 -4.49 -13.97 -0.65
C CYS A 65 -5.38 -15.02 -1.33
N SER A 66 -5.45 -15.01 -2.67
CA SER A 66 -6.27 -15.95 -3.44
C SER A 66 -5.89 -17.42 -3.24
N ARG A 67 -4.65 -17.71 -2.81
CA ARG A 67 -4.16 -19.06 -2.55
C ARG A 67 -4.48 -19.62 -1.17
N CYS A 68 -4.35 -18.81 -0.10
CA CYS A 68 -4.42 -19.31 1.29
C CYS A 68 -5.45 -18.60 2.17
N GLY A 69 -6.17 -17.60 1.63
CA GLY A 69 -7.19 -16.84 2.35
C GLY A 69 -6.65 -15.88 3.42
N LYS A 70 -5.32 -15.79 3.61
CA LYS A 70 -4.74 -14.86 4.59
C LYS A 70 -5.04 -13.42 4.17
N LYS A 71 -5.58 -12.64 5.11
CA LYS A 71 -5.81 -11.21 4.99
C LYS A 71 -4.59 -10.42 5.45
N ILE A 72 -4.21 -9.43 4.67
CA ILE A 72 -3.11 -8.50 4.92
C ILE A 72 -3.72 -7.11 4.87
N ILE A 73 -3.51 -6.33 5.92
CA ILE A 73 -3.88 -4.91 5.92
C ILE A 73 -2.75 -4.21 5.19
N VAL A 74 -3.05 -3.64 4.03
CA VAL A 74 -2.09 -2.91 3.18
C VAL A 74 -2.07 -1.44 3.57
N TYR A 75 -3.24 -0.90 3.84
CA TYR A 75 -3.46 0.45 4.33
C TYR A 75 -4.68 0.44 5.23
N ASP A 76 -4.63 1.17 6.33
CA ASP A 76 -5.80 1.44 7.18
C ASP A 76 -5.39 2.60 8.09
N LEU A 77 -6.09 3.73 7.92
CA LEU A 77 -5.84 4.96 8.66
C LEU A 77 -5.66 4.74 10.17
N LYS A 78 -6.34 3.76 10.77
CA LYS A 78 -6.28 3.54 12.23
C LYS A 78 -4.89 3.16 12.76
N TYR A 79 -3.98 2.72 11.89
CA TYR A 79 -2.62 2.35 12.26
C TYR A 79 -1.66 3.53 12.30
N TYR A 80 -2.02 4.68 11.74
CA TYR A 80 -1.14 5.82 11.60
C TYR A 80 -1.40 6.85 12.71
N PRO A 81 -0.34 7.44 13.29
CA PRO A 81 -0.46 8.33 14.43
C PRO A 81 -1.15 9.66 14.06
N ALA A 82 -0.92 10.17 12.85
CA ALA A 82 -1.53 11.39 12.32
C ALA A 82 -3.05 11.29 12.10
N ALA A 83 -3.59 10.08 11.93
CA ALA A 83 -4.98 9.88 11.53
C ALA A 83 -5.99 10.25 12.63
N THR A 84 -7.06 10.94 12.21
CA THR A 84 -8.23 11.18 13.08
C THR A 84 -8.94 9.85 13.40
N LYS A 85 -8.87 9.41 14.66
CA LYS A 85 -9.44 8.13 15.09
C LYS A 85 -10.97 8.19 15.20
N ILE A 86 -11.66 7.63 14.20
CA ILE A 86 -13.12 7.49 14.20
C ILE A 86 -13.51 6.16 14.88
N LYS A 87 -14.41 6.20 15.87
CA LYS A 87 -14.89 5.01 16.61
C LYS A 87 -15.99 4.20 15.89
N LYS A 88 -16.24 4.50 14.62
CA LYS A 88 -17.27 3.85 13.81
C LYS A 88 -16.64 2.69 13.05
N GLU A 89 -17.28 1.53 13.07
CA GLU A 89 -16.88 0.42 12.21
C GLU A 89 -17.47 0.61 10.81
N PHE A 90 -16.63 0.42 9.79
CA PHE A 90 -17.04 0.49 8.40
C PHE A 90 -16.97 -0.92 7.79
N PRO A 91 -18.04 -1.38 7.12
CA PRO A 91 -18.05 -2.72 6.56
C PRO A 91 -17.15 -2.79 5.32
N LEU A 92 -16.18 -3.70 5.35
CA LEU A 92 -15.35 -4.03 4.19
C LEU A 92 -16.23 -4.60 3.05
N LYS A 93 -16.03 -4.07 1.85
CA LYS A 93 -16.66 -4.50 0.59
C LYS A 93 -15.59 -4.95 -0.38
N GLU A 94 -15.86 -6.01 -1.14
CA GLU A 94 -14.94 -6.47 -2.18
C GLU A 94 -14.83 -5.42 -3.28
N TYR A 95 -13.59 -5.04 -3.62
CA TYR A 95 -13.30 -4.15 -4.73
C TYR A 95 -13.28 -4.95 -6.03
N VAL A 96 -14.08 -4.49 -6.99
CA VAL A 96 -14.09 -5.01 -8.36
C VAL A 96 -13.78 -3.84 -9.29
N SER A 97 -12.80 -4.02 -10.18
CA SER A 97 -12.41 -2.94 -11.08
C SER A 97 -13.55 -2.59 -12.04
N ARG A 98 -13.51 -1.39 -12.63
CA ARG A 98 -14.42 -0.99 -13.72
C ARG A 98 -14.44 -1.94 -14.93
N ASN A 99 -13.42 -2.80 -15.07
CA ASN A 99 -13.32 -3.80 -16.14
C ASN A 99 -13.72 -5.22 -15.68
N GLY A 100 -14.22 -5.35 -14.44
CA GLY A 100 -14.61 -6.64 -13.86
C GLY A 100 -13.42 -7.52 -13.48
N ASP A 101 -12.27 -6.94 -13.11
CA ASP A 101 -11.21 -7.68 -12.44
C ASP A 101 -11.56 -7.82 -10.95
N GLU A 102 -11.42 -9.03 -10.43
CA GLU A 102 -11.62 -9.37 -9.01
C GLU A 102 -10.31 -9.84 -8.35
N LEU A 103 -9.28 -10.06 -9.15
CA LEU A 103 -7.97 -10.55 -8.73
C LEU A 103 -6.87 -9.64 -9.24
N PHE A 104 -5.94 -9.31 -8.35
CA PHE A 104 -4.93 -8.30 -8.58
C PHE A 104 -3.56 -8.70 -8.05
N ASN A 105 -2.50 -8.27 -8.71
CA ASN A 105 -1.25 -7.98 -8.01
C ASN A 105 -1.34 -6.57 -7.41
N ILE A 106 -0.81 -6.36 -6.21
CA ILE A 106 -0.95 -5.08 -5.51
C ILE A 106 0.41 -4.39 -5.41
N CYS A 107 0.45 -3.12 -5.81
CA CYS A 107 1.52 -2.18 -5.52
C CYS A 107 1.03 -1.21 -4.46
N VAL A 108 1.84 -0.92 -3.46
CA VAL A 108 1.61 0.14 -2.49
C VAL A 108 2.77 1.12 -2.54
N VAL A 109 2.46 2.40 -2.44
CA VAL A 109 3.42 3.50 -2.41
C VAL A 109 3.21 4.24 -1.10
N TYR A 110 4.26 4.29 -0.29
CA TYR A 110 4.29 5.06 0.95
C TYR A 110 5.14 6.30 0.76
N GLU A 111 4.58 7.46 1.04
CA GLU A 111 5.27 8.75 1.06
C GLU A 111 5.44 9.21 2.51
N TYR A 112 6.54 9.90 2.78
CA TYR A 112 6.85 10.46 4.09
C TYR A 112 7.15 11.95 3.97
N SER A 113 6.75 12.72 4.98
CA SER A 113 7.10 14.14 5.11
C SER A 113 8.61 14.33 5.19
N ASP A 114 9.12 15.46 4.67
CA ASP A 114 10.52 15.86 4.77
C ASP A 114 10.81 16.75 5.99
N GLU A 115 9.80 17.01 6.83
CA GLU A 115 9.88 17.86 8.03
C GLU A 115 11.02 17.45 8.98
N PHE A 116 11.30 16.15 9.11
CA PHE A 116 12.40 15.65 9.96
C PHE A 116 13.80 16.10 9.51
N GLU A 117 13.96 16.62 8.28
CA GLU A 117 15.23 17.21 7.83
C GLU A 117 15.38 18.69 8.21
N TYR A 118 14.28 19.38 8.51
CA TYR A 118 14.25 20.83 8.72
C TYR A 118 13.80 21.25 10.13
N GLU A 119 13.13 20.36 10.87
CA GLU A 119 12.63 20.60 12.22
C GLU A 119 13.47 19.84 13.26
N ASP A 120 13.99 20.57 14.25
CA ASP A 120 14.91 20.04 15.26
C ASP A 120 14.23 19.07 16.26
N ASP A 121 12.90 19.05 16.33
CA ASP A 121 12.08 18.25 17.25
C ASP A 121 11.28 17.13 16.59
N VAL A 122 11.49 16.88 15.29
CA VAL A 122 10.81 15.82 14.53
C VAL A 122 11.80 14.72 14.18
N GLU A 123 11.58 13.52 14.72
CA GLU A 123 12.32 12.31 14.36
C GLU A 123 11.57 11.50 13.30
N PHE A 124 12.30 10.88 12.37
CA PHE A 124 11.70 9.99 11.37
C PHE A 124 11.03 8.75 12.00
N ASP A 125 9.73 8.56 11.76
CA ASP A 125 9.01 7.31 12.07
C ASP A 125 8.47 6.66 10.80
N LYS A 126 8.87 5.41 10.54
CA LYS A 126 8.36 4.61 9.43
C LYS A 126 6.86 4.28 9.48
N ASN A 127 6.19 4.58 10.61
CA ASN A 127 4.74 4.47 10.72
C ASN A 127 4.03 5.82 10.52
N ASP A 128 4.75 6.91 10.32
CA ASP A 128 4.19 8.24 10.10
C ASP A 128 4.31 8.61 8.62
N ILE A 129 3.59 7.83 7.80
CA ILE A 129 3.47 8.12 6.36
C ILE A 129 2.57 9.34 6.20
N SER A 130 2.90 10.24 5.27
CA SER A 130 2.08 11.42 4.91
C SER A 130 1.02 11.07 3.87
N TRP A 131 1.36 10.19 2.93
CA TRP A 131 0.48 9.76 1.85
C TRP A 131 0.61 8.27 1.59
N CYS A 132 -0.49 7.62 1.22
CA CYS A 132 -0.50 6.25 0.74
C CYS A 132 -1.32 6.10 -0.53
N THR A 133 -0.70 5.50 -1.55
CA THR A 133 -1.39 5.14 -2.79
C THR A 133 -1.31 3.64 -3.01
N VAL A 134 -2.45 2.99 -3.26
CA VAL A 134 -2.52 1.56 -3.56
C VAL A 134 -3.03 1.35 -4.97
N TYR A 135 -2.25 0.61 -5.76
CA TYR A 135 -2.58 0.24 -7.13
C TYR A 135 -2.81 -1.26 -7.25
N GLY A 136 -3.85 -1.63 -8.00
CA GLY A 136 -4.16 -3.00 -8.39
C GLY A 136 -3.84 -3.22 -9.86
N TYR A 137 -2.99 -4.19 -10.17
CA TYR A 137 -2.82 -4.70 -11.53
C TYR A 137 -3.77 -5.87 -11.76
N GLY A 138 -4.82 -5.64 -12.55
CA GLY A 138 -5.87 -6.61 -12.85
C GLY A 138 -5.34 -7.81 -13.63
N ILE A 139 -5.51 -9.02 -13.08
CA ILE A 139 -4.97 -10.24 -13.68
C ILE A 139 -5.62 -10.55 -15.04
N LYS A 140 -6.90 -10.22 -15.20
CA LYS A 140 -7.67 -10.50 -16.43
C LYS A 140 -7.46 -9.41 -17.46
N SER A 141 -7.62 -8.14 -17.08
CA SER A 141 -7.53 -7.01 -18.02
C SER A 141 -6.10 -6.59 -18.34
N LYS A 142 -5.12 -7.00 -17.53
CA LYS A 142 -3.71 -6.58 -17.63
C LYS A 142 -3.55 -5.05 -17.55
N LYS A 143 -4.42 -4.39 -16.80
CA LYS A 143 -4.43 -2.94 -16.58
C LYS A 143 -4.19 -2.60 -15.11
N VAL A 144 -3.64 -1.43 -14.88
CA VAL A 144 -3.48 -0.85 -13.53
C VAL A 144 -4.70 -0.02 -13.19
N PHE A 145 -5.11 -0.09 -11.93
CA PHE A 145 -6.16 0.70 -11.34
C PHE A 145 -5.65 1.29 -10.03
N GLU A 146 -5.84 2.58 -9.84
CA GLU A 146 -5.76 3.17 -8.51
C GLU A 146 -6.97 2.66 -7.71
N ILE A 147 -6.67 2.05 -6.56
CA ILE A 147 -7.70 1.58 -5.62
C ILE A 147 -7.96 2.67 -4.61
N ILE A 148 -6.89 3.30 -4.12
CA ILE A 148 -6.95 4.44 -3.22
C ILE A 148 -5.70 5.31 -3.39
N SER A 149 -5.88 6.60 -3.14
CA SER A 149 -4.85 7.61 -2.93
C SER A 149 -5.35 8.49 -1.80
N ASP A 150 -4.66 8.48 -0.66
CA ASP A 150 -5.16 9.06 0.59
C ASP A 150 -4.03 9.73 1.37
N GLU A 151 -4.32 10.93 1.86
CA GLU A 151 -3.49 11.65 2.83
C GLU A 151 -3.82 11.12 4.23
N THR A 152 -2.82 10.99 5.09
CA THR A 152 -3.03 10.48 6.46
C THR A 152 -3.46 11.52 7.48
N THR A 153 -3.58 12.79 7.06
CA THR A 153 -3.88 13.97 7.91
C THR A 153 -5.35 14.39 7.89
#